data_AF-A0A3E0WDR8-F1
#
_entry.id   AF-A0A3E0WDR8-F1
#
_cell.length_a   1.000
_cell.length_b   1.000
_cell.length_c   1.000
_cell.angle_alpha   90.00
_cell.angle_beta   90.00
_cell.angle_gamma   90.00
#
_symmetry.space_group_name_H-M   'P 1'
#
loop_
_entity.id
_entity.type
_entity.pdbx_description
1 polymer ?
#
loop_
_entity_poly.entity_id
_entity_poly.type
_entity_poly.pdbx_seq_one_letter_code
_entity_poly.pdbx_strand_id
1 'polypeptide(L)'
;MVVAALVPPAVTACGTGSAHPEPTVESALSQSPVADALYRCITDRGWTVTLTSDGGIDASSDTIPKEQYDRYLADTWACNSEVSARFPVDDRQKHLLYGAELAERDCLEAHGYAVDEAPSLQTFLDGYESRAWSAMASSDVARLSQTMAESEWEAINRSCPQPVPGALK
;
A
#
# COMPACT_ATOMS: atom_id res chain seq x y z
N MET A 1 -0.50 24.22 -80.48
CA MET A 1 0.96 24.22 -80.23
C MET A 1 1.18 23.73 -78.81
N VAL A 2 2.01 22.70 -78.68
CA VAL A 2 2.46 22.02 -77.45
C VAL A 2 3.39 22.95 -76.65
N VAL A 3 3.30 22.97 -75.32
CA VAL A 3 4.43 22.67 -74.38
C VAL A 3 3.84 22.33 -73.01
N ALA A 4 4.13 21.10 -72.57
CA ALA A 4 3.94 20.62 -71.21
C ALA A 4 5.12 21.05 -70.33
N ALA A 5 4.85 21.37 -69.06
CA ALA A 5 5.86 21.43 -68.02
C ALA A 5 5.34 20.72 -66.77
N LEU A 6 6.00 19.60 -66.46
CA LEU A 6 5.80 18.74 -65.28
C LEU A 6 6.30 19.44 -64.02
N VAL A 7 5.53 19.37 -62.93
CA VAL A 7 5.98 19.65 -61.56
C VAL A 7 5.67 18.41 -60.70
N PRO A 8 6.65 17.87 -59.95
CA PRO A 8 6.49 16.64 -59.17
C PRO A 8 5.64 16.85 -57.90
N PRO A 9 5.04 15.77 -57.36
CA PRO A 9 4.25 15.83 -56.12
C PRO A 9 5.15 15.87 -54.89
N ALA A 10 4.83 16.76 -53.95
CA ALA A 10 5.41 16.74 -52.61
C ALA A 10 4.75 15.64 -51.77
N VAL A 11 5.54 14.64 -51.38
CA VAL A 11 5.18 13.61 -50.40
C VAL A 11 5.58 14.13 -49.02
N THR A 12 4.63 14.38 -48.12
CA THR A 12 4.88 14.59 -46.67
C THR A 12 3.77 13.84 -45.94
N ALA A 13 4.01 12.57 -45.63
CA ALA A 13 4.52 12.05 -44.36
C ALA A 13 3.43 11.94 -43.27
N CYS A 14 3.19 10.70 -42.85
CA CYS A 14 2.23 10.27 -41.85
C CYS A 14 2.46 10.98 -40.50
N GLY A 15 1.44 11.70 -40.03
CA GLY A 15 1.25 11.94 -38.60
C GLY A 15 0.29 10.90 -38.06
N THR A 16 0.75 9.66 -37.91
CA THR A 16 0.06 8.67 -37.07
C THR A 16 0.18 9.20 -35.64
N GLY A 17 -0.82 9.96 -35.19
CA GLY A 17 -0.96 10.31 -33.79
C GLY A 17 -1.11 9.01 -33.03
N SER A 18 0.00 8.52 -32.48
CA SER A 18 -0.02 7.53 -31.43
C SER A 18 -0.82 8.13 -30.29
N ALA A 19 -2.11 7.80 -30.22
CA ALA A 19 -2.85 7.82 -28.99
C ALA A 19 -2.12 6.83 -28.07
N HIS A 20 -1.13 7.33 -27.36
CA HIS A 20 -0.59 6.65 -26.21
C HIS A 20 -1.75 6.62 -25.22
N PRO A 21 -2.31 5.45 -24.85
CA PRO A 21 -3.20 5.43 -23.71
C PRO A 21 -2.36 5.93 -22.53
N GLU A 22 -2.68 7.11 -22.02
CA GLU A 22 -2.16 7.50 -20.71
C GLU A 22 -2.48 6.36 -19.76
N PRO A 23 -1.49 5.82 -19.03
CA PRO A 23 -1.80 4.83 -18.03
C PRO A 23 -2.80 5.47 -17.09
N THR A 24 -4.02 4.93 -17.05
CA THR A 24 -5.02 5.30 -16.05
C THR A 24 -4.36 5.00 -14.71
N VAL A 25 -3.80 6.02 -14.08
CA VAL A 25 -3.28 5.92 -12.72
C VAL A 25 -4.52 5.73 -11.89
N GLU A 26 -4.89 4.48 -11.65
CA GLU A 26 -5.93 4.13 -10.71
C GLU A 26 -5.55 4.85 -9.40
N SER A 27 -6.37 5.82 -9.00
CA SER A 27 -6.03 6.67 -7.86
C SER A 27 -5.91 5.77 -6.64
N ALA A 28 -4.77 5.86 -5.94
CA ALA A 28 -4.55 5.16 -4.69
C ALA A 28 -5.66 5.55 -3.71
N LEU A 29 -6.23 4.55 -3.05
CA LEU A 29 -7.31 4.75 -2.07
C LEU A 29 -6.72 5.06 -0.69
N SER A 30 -5.56 4.49 -0.38
CA SER A 30 -4.79 4.70 0.84
C SER A 30 -3.30 4.88 0.54
N GLN A 31 -2.50 5.04 1.59
CA GLN A 31 -1.04 5.02 1.52
C GLN A 31 -0.47 3.62 1.24
N SER A 32 -1.30 2.57 1.27
CA SER A 32 -0.89 1.17 1.08
C SER A 32 -1.54 0.54 -0.16
N PRO A 33 -0.79 0.31 -1.25
CA PRO A 33 -1.33 -0.41 -2.41
C PRO A 33 -1.72 -1.86 -2.10
N VAL A 34 -1.16 -2.44 -1.03
CA VAL A 34 -1.52 -3.78 -0.53
C VAL A 34 -2.90 -3.72 0.14
N ALA A 35 -3.14 -2.72 1.00
CA ALA A 35 -4.43 -2.50 1.64
C ALA A 35 -5.51 -2.16 0.61
N ASP A 36 -5.19 -1.32 -0.38
CA ASP A 36 -6.11 -0.99 -1.47
C ASP A 36 -6.54 -2.24 -2.26
N ALA A 37 -5.62 -3.18 -2.49
CA ALA A 37 -5.93 -4.43 -3.16
C ALA A 37 -6.79 -5.35 -2.28
N LEU A 38 -6.49 -5.43 -0.98
CA LEU A 38 -7.26 -6.20 -0.02
C LEU A 38 -8.68 -5.66 0.15
N TYR A 39 -8.82 -4.33 0.27
CA TYR A 39 -10.11 -3.64 0.34
C TYR A 39 -10.98 -3.99 -0.87
N ARG A 40 -10.47 -3.80 -2.09
CA ARG A 40 -11.21 -4.13 -3.32
C ARG A 40 -11.65 -5.60 -3.32
N CYS A 41 -10.74 -6.51 -2.96
CA CYS A 41 -11.02 -7.94 -2.91
C CYS A 41 -12.18 -8.30 -1.94
N ILE A 42 -12.20 -7.66 -0.77
CA ILE A 42 -13.23 -7.86 0.26
C ILE A 42 -14.56 -7.26 -0.22
N THR A 43 -14.55 -6.04 -0.78
CA THR A 43 -15.77 -5.39 -1.29
C THR A 43 -16.36 -6.07 -2.51
N ASP A 44 -15.53 -6.64 -3.40
CA ASP A 44 -15.97 -7.40 -4.58
C ASP A 44 -16.70 -8.70 -4.18
N ARG A 45 -16.44 -9.22 -2.97
CA ARG A 45 -17.17 -10.34 -2.37
C ARG A 45 -18.47 -9.92 -1.67
N GLY A 46 -18.79 -8.62 -1.68
CA GLY A 46 -20.04 -8.07 -1.17
C GLY A 46 -19.99 -7.60 0.28
N TRP A 47 -18.82 -7.55 0.91
CA TRP A 47 -18.67 -7.07 2.28
C TRP A 47 -18.59 -5.55 2.35
N THR A 48 -19.28 -4.96 3.32
CA THR A 48 -19.20 -3.52 3.60
C THR A 48 -18.17 -3.28 4.70
N VAL A 49 -17.02 -2.75 4.30
CA VAL A 49 -15.89 -2.37 5.18
C VAL A 49 -15.44 -0.95 4.86
N THR A 50 -14.72 -0.32 5.78
CA THR A 50 -14.14 1.02 5.58
C THR A 50 -12.63 0.89 5.41
N LEU A 51 -12.06 1.61 4.46
CA LEU A 51 -10.60 1.74 4.29
C LEU A 51 -10.16 3.09 4.85
N THR A 52 -9.22 3.08 5.79
CA THR A 52 -8.62 4.30 6.34
C THR A 52 -7.47 4.79 5.45
N SER A 53 -7.09 6.05 5.59
CA SER A 53 -6.06 6.66 4.73
C SER A 53 -4.66 6.04 4.88
N ASP A 54 -4.36 5.47 6.04
CA ASP A 54 -3.14 4.72 6.36
C ASP A 54 -3.21 3.24 5.96
N GLY A 55 -4.34 2.77 5.42
CA GLY A 55 -4.49 1.41 4.90
C GLY A 55 -5.07 0.40 5.91
N GLY A 56 -5.61 0.87 7.03
CA GLY A 56 -6.44 0.05 7.93
C GLY A 56 -7.77 -0.32 7.28
N ILE A 57 -8.27 -1.52 7.56
CA ILE A 57 -9.59 -1.97 7.11
C ILE A 57 -10.46 -2.23 8.33
N ASP A 58 -11.46 -1.38 8.50
CA ASP A 58 -12.40 -1.46 9.61
C ASP A 58 -13.66 -2.23 9.20
N ALA A 59 -14.03 -3.17 10.07
CA ALA A 59 -15.28 -3.91 10.00
C ALA A 59 -15.94 -3.88 11.39
N SER A 60 -17.26 -3.72 11.44
CA SER A 60 -18.02 -3.71 12.68
C SER A 60 -19.15 -4.72 12.65
N SER A 61 -19.73 -5.02 13.81
CA SER A 61 -20.92 -5.87 13.91
C SER A 61 -22.15 -5.28 13.21
N ASP A 62 -22.14 -3.97 12.92
CA ASP A 62 -23.23 -3.29 12.22
C ASP A 62 -23.23 -3.62 10.72
N THR A 63 -22.05 -3.83 10.14
CA THR A 63 -21.89 -4.20 8.72
C THR A 63 -21.68 -5.70 8.51
N ILE A 64 -21.09 -6.39 9.50
CA ILE A 64 -20.82 -7.83 9.49
C ILE A 64 -21.60 -8.49 10.63
N PRO A 65 -22.85 -8.96 10.39
CA PRO A 65 -23.64 -9.65 11.40
C PRO A 65 -22.91 -10.90 11.92
N LYS A 66 -23.12 -11.23 13.20
CA LYS A 66 -22.46 -12.37 13.86
C LYS A 66 -22.69 -13.69 13.11
N GLU A 67 -23.86 -13.87 12.53
CA GLU A 67 -24.25 -15.06 11.76
C GLU A 67 -23.43 -15.23 10.48
N GLN A 68 -22.83 -14.15 9.98
CA GLN A 68 -22.02 -14.11 8.77
C GLN A 68 -20.52 -14.01 9.05
N TYR A 69 -20.11 -13.91 10.32
CA TYR A 69 -18.73 -13.64 10.70
C TYR A 69 -17.74 -14.72 10.21
N ASP A 70 -18.11 -16.01 10.34
CA ASP A 70 -17.25 -17.11 9.85
C ASP A 70 -17.05 -17.06 8.33
N ARG A 71 -18.08 -16.65 7.59
CA ARG A 71 -18.00 -16.46 6.14
C ARG A 71 -17.10 -15.27 5.80
N TYR A 72 -17.26 -14.16 6.53
CA TYR A 72 -16.41 -12.97 6.37
C TYR A 72 -14.92 -13.30 6.62
N LEU A 73 -14.61 -14.09 7.65
CA LEU A 73 -13.25 -14.54 7.92
C LEU A 73 -12.69 -15.43 6.78
N ALA A 74 -13.49 -16.36 6.28
CA ALA A 74 -13.09 -17.22 5.17
C ALA A 74 -12.78 -16.42 3.89
N ASP A 75 -13.65 -15.46 3.56
CA ASP A 75 -13.48 -14.57 2.41
C ASP A 75 -12.27 -13.64 2.58
N THR A 76 -12.07 -13.10 3.78
CA THR A 76 -10.91 -12.27 4.12
C THR A 76 -9.61 -13.07 4.02
N TRP A 77 -9.60 -14.33 4.45
CA TRP A 77 -8.43 -15.21 4.33
C TRP A 77 -8.11 -15.54 2.86
N ALA A 78 -9.13 -15.85 2.05
CA ALA A 78 -8.97 -16.05 0.62
C ALA A 78 -8.40 -14.78 -0.06
N CYS A 79 -8.93 -13.61 0.28
CA CYS A 79 -8.41 -12.34 -0.20
C CYS A 79 -6.97 -12.08 0.21
N ASN A 80 -6.61 -12.33 1.47
CA ASN A 80 -5.24 -12.18 1.93
C ASN A 80 -4.30 -13.09 1.12
N SER A 81 -4.69 -14.34 0.83
CA SER A 81 -3.90 -15.25 0.02
C SER A 81 -3.69 -14.73 -1.42
N GLU A 82 -4.75 -14.25 -2.07
CA GLU A 82 -4.69 -13.67 -3.42
C GLU A 82 -3.80 -12.41 -3.46
N VAL A 83 -3.95 -11.51 -2.49
CA VAL A 83 -3.17 -10.28 -2.41
C VAL A 83 -1.71 -10.58 -2.08
N SER A 84 -1.44 -11.48 -1.14
CA SER A 84 -0.06 -11.86 -0.77
C SER A 84 0.71 -12.47 -1.94
N ALA A 85 0.04 -13.22 -2.81
CA ALA A 85 0.64 -13.75 -4.03
C ALA A 85 1.03 -12.64 -5.04
N ARG A 86 0.31 -11.52 -5.04
CA ARG A 86 0.59 -10.34 -5.89
C ARG A 86 1.68 -9.43 -5.29
N PHE A 87 1.80 -9.39 -3.97
CA PHE A 87 2.76 -8.57 -3.23
C PHE A 87 3.69 -9.46 -2.39
N PRO A 88 4.55 -10.27 -3.02
CA PRO A 88 5.42 -11.19 -2.31
C PRO A 88 6.45 -10.43 -1.47
N VAL A 89 6.65 -10.88 -0.23
CA VAL A 89 7.71 -10.36 0.64
C VAL A 89 8.91 -11.32 0.58
N ASP A 90 9.65 -11.24 -0.51
CA ASP A 90 10.90 -11.98 -0.70
C ASP A 90 12.05 -11.42 0.16
N ASP A 91 13.22 -12.06 0.12
CA ASP A 91 14.38 -11.63 0.90
C ASP A 91 14.77 -10.17 0.59
N ARG A 92 14.68 -9.75 -0.67
CA ARG A 92 14.95 -8.36 -1.05
C ARG A 92 13.95 -7.42 -0.37
N GLN A 93 12.65 -7.72 -0.40
CA GLN A 93 11.63 -6.93 0.28
C GLN A 93 11.86 -6.86 1.78
N LYS A 94 12.27 -7.96 2.42
CA LYS A 94 12.58 -7.96 3.87
C LYS A 94 13.74 -7.01 4.21
N HIS A 95 14.77 -6.95 3.36
CA HIS A 95 15.88 -6.00 3.56
C HIS A 95 15.45 -4.55 3.36
N LEU A 96 14.63 -4.28 2.33
CA LEU A 96 14.06 -2.95 2.09
C LEU A 96 13.17 -2.52 3.25
N LEU A 97 12.34 -3.44 3.73
CA LEU A 97 11.44 -3.22 4.86
C LEU A 97 12.22 -2.85 6.11
N TYR A 98 13.25 -3.63 6.49
CA TYR A 98 14.07 -3.28 7.64
C TYR A 98 14.67 -1.87 7.53
N GLY A 99 15.19 -1.48 6.35
CA GLY A 99 15.69 -0.12 6.14
C GLY A 99 14.60 0.96 6.27
N ALA A 100 13.40 0.69 5.77
CA ALA A 100 12.27 1.60 5.84
C ALA A 100 11.71 1.73 7.28
N GLU A 101 11.71 0.64 8.05
CA GLU A 101 11.34 0.62 9.46
C GLU A 101 12.32 1.46 10.31
N LEU A 102 13.61 1.43 10.00
CA LEU A 102 14.58 2.33 10.65
C LEU A 102 14.33 3.81 10.32
N ALA A 103 13.94 4.11 9.08
CA ALA A 103 13.60 5.47 8.68
C ALA A 103 12.30 5.95 9.36
N GLU A 104 11.30 5.06 9.50
CA GLU A 104 10.10 5.35 10.28
C GLU A 104 10.46 5.61 11.75
N ARG A 105 11.33 4.78 12.36
CA ARG A 105 11.80 4.98 13.73
C ARG A 105 12.38 6.38 13.93
N ASP A 106 13.31 6.78 13.06
CA ASP A 106 13.95 8.10 13.12
C ASP A 106 12.92 9.24 12.98
N CYS A 107 11.88 9.03 12.17
CA CYS A 107 10.77 9.98 12.05
C CYS A 107 9.95 10.07 13.34
N LEU A 108 9.55 8.94 13.92
CA LEU A 108 8.78 8.89 15.16
C LEU A 108 9.53 9.55 16.33
N GLU A 109 10.84 9.29 16.43
CA GLU A 109 11.72 9.93 17.41
C GLU A 109 11.80 11.46 17.21
N ALA A 110 11.87 11.93 15.95
CA ALA A 110 11.84 13.36 15.64
C ALA A 110 10.50 14.02 15.99
N HIS A 111 9.41 13.25 15.97
CA HIS A 111 8.09 13.66 16.45
C HIS A 111 7.92 13.58 17.98
N GLY A 112 8.96 13.14 18.69
CA GLY A 112 8.98 13.09 20.16
C GLY A 112 8.41 11.81 20.77
N TYR A 113 8.13 10.79 19.95
CA TYR A 113 7.73 9.48 20.43
C TYR A 113 8.97 8.63 20.74
N ALA A 114 9.00 7.98 21.90
CA ALA A 114 10.02 6.98 22.16
C ALA A 114 9.73 5.74 21.30
N VAL A 115 10.78 5.14 20.74
CA VAL A 115 10.70 3.84 20.05
C VAL A 115 11.73 2.91 20.67
N ASP A 116 11.34 1.66 20.89
CA ASP A 116 12.26 0.63 21.39
C ASP A 116 13.42 0.43 20.40
N GLU A 117 14.55 -0.02 20.93
CA GLU A 117 15.74 -0.30 20.11
C GLU A 117 15.42 -1.33 19.03
N ALA A 118 15.75 -0.98 17.78
CA ALA A 118 15.55 -1.88 16.65
C ALA A 118 16.45 -3.12 16.79
N PRO A 119 15.95 -4.33 16.48
CA PRO A 119 16.77 -5.52 16.46
C PRO A 119 17.82 -5.43 15.34
N SER A 120 18.87 -6.24 15.37
CA SER A 120 19.77 -6.35 14.22
C SER A 120 19.03 -6.82 12.96
N LEU A 121 19.54 -6.49 11.77
CA LEU A 121 18.98 -6.99 10.50
C LEU A 121 18.83 -8.53 10.50
N GLN A 122 19.85 -9.26 10.99
CA GLN A 122 19.76 -10.72 11.04
C GLN A 122 18.64 -11.19 11.97
N THR A 123 18.50 -10.57 13.14
CA THR A 123 17.41 -10.88 14.08
C THR A 123 16.04 -10.56 13.49
N PHE A 124 15.92 -9.47 12.72
CA PHE A 124 14.70 -9.13 11.99
C PHE A 124 14.36 -10.20 10.95
N LEU A 125 15.34 -10.61 10.12
CA LEU A 125 15.15 -11.63 9.08
C LEU A 125 14.77 -13.00 9.65
N ASP A 126 15.47 -13.43 10.72
CA ASP A 126 15.20 -14.70 11.40
C ASP A 126 13.82 -14.72 12.06
N GLY A 127 13.36 -13.56 12.55
CA GLY A 127 12.08 -13.39 13.23
C GLY A 127 10.91 -13.10 12.29
N TYR A 128 11.15 -12.75 11.02
CA TYR A 128 10.18 -12.09 10.16
C TYR A 128 8.81 -12.79 10.10
N GLU A 129 8.79 -14.09 9.86
CA GLU A 129 7.53 -14.86 9.69
C GLU A 129 6.72 -15.02 10.98
N SER A 130 7.34 -14.77 12.14
CA SER A 130 6.72 -15.04 13.45
C SER A 130 6.51 -13.80 14.30
N ARG A 131 7.45 -12.85 14.21
CA ARG A 131 7.59 -11.68 15.09
C ARG A 131 8.36 -10.57 14.35
N ALA A 132 7.91 -10.19 13.16
CA ALA A 132 8.47 -9.03 12.47
C ALA A 132 8.39 -7.80 13.39
N TRP A 133 9.51 -7.10 13.52
CA TRP A 133 9.55 -5.83 14.25
C TRP A 133 9.00 -4.72 13.36
N SER A 134 8.25 -3.77 13.93
CA SER A 134 7.92 -2.51 13.25
C SER A 134 8.18 -1.34 14.19
N ALA A 135 8.59 -0.20 13.65
CA ALA A 135 8.87 0.99 14.45
C ALA A 135 7.57 1.51 15.08
N MET A 136 6.48 1.59 14.32
CA MET A 136 5.17 2.02 14.84
C MET A 136 4.72 1.16 16.03
N ALA A 137 4.71 -0.18 15.91
CA ALA A 137 4.25 -1.07 16.97
C ALA A 137 5.18 -1.09 18.20
N SER A 138 6.45 -0.74 18.01
CA SER A 138 7.46 -0.61 19.06
C SER A 138 7.61 0.80 19.61
N SER A 139 6.69 1.70 19.28
CA SER A 139 6.72 3.09 19.74
C SER A 139 5.66 3.40 20.79
N ASP A 140 5.85 4.53 21.47
CA ASP A 140 4.82 5.13 22.32
C ASP A 140 3.53 5.43 21.55
N VAL A 141 3.57 5.61 20.22
CA VAL A 141 2.36 5.80 19.41
C VAL A 141 1.44 4.59 19.54
N ALA A 142 1.96 3.37 19.44
CA ALA A 142 1.16 2.16 19.58
C ALA A 142 0.54 2.02 20.97
N ARG A 143 1.23 2.46 22.02
CA ARG A 143 0.70 2.49 23.39
C ARG A 143 -0.39 3.54 23.57
N LEU A 144 -0.24 4.70 22.93
CA LEU A 144 -1.16 5.83 23.05
C LEU A 144 -2.38 5.73 22.12
N SER A 145 -2.30 4.94 21.04
CA SER A 145 -3.29 4.85 19.97
C SER A 145 -4.72 4.64 20.47
N GLN A 146 -4.91 3.83 21.52
CA GLN A 146 -6.23 3.55 22.11
C GLN A 146 -6.94 4.78 22.69
N THR A 147 -6.18 5.80 23.05
CA THR A 147 -6.68 7.06 23.63
C THR A 147 -6.37 8.27 22.74
N MET A 148 -5.67 8.04 21.64
CA MET A 148 -5.30 9.05 20.66
C MET A 148 -6.53 9.44 19.85
N ALA A 149 -6.66 10.73 19.52
CA ALA A 149 -7.70 11.15 18.60
C ALA A 149 -7.38 10.63 17.19
N GLU A 150 -8.39 10.21 16.42
CA GLU A 150 -8.21 9.72 15.04
C GLU A 150 -7.40 10.71 14.18
N SER A 151 -7.68 12.00 14.29
CA SER A 151 -6.95 13.04 13.55
C SER A 151 -5.46 13.13 13.92
N GLU A 152 -5.08 12.77 15.14
CA GLU A 152 -3.68 12.69 15.57
C GLU A 152 -3.03 11.42 15.01
N TRP A 153 -3.73 10.28 15.04
CA TRP A 153 -3.29 9.03 14.40
C TRP A 153 -3.07 9.19 12.89
N GLU A 154 -4.00 9.83 12.19
CA GLU A 154 -3.86 10.14 10.77
C GLU A 154 -2.71 11.12 10.50
N ALA A 155 -2.48 12.09 11.38
CA ALA A 155 -1.40 13.05 11.23
C ALA A 155 -0.02 12.38 11.38
N ILE A 156 0.13 11.47 12.35
CA ILE A 156 1.38 10.74 12.53
C ILE A 156 1.61 9.76 11.39
N ASN A 157 0.61 8.98 10.96
CA ASN A 157 0.74 8.05 9.82
C ASN A 157 0.94 8.75 8.47
N ARG A 158 0.65 10.04 8.37
CA ARG A 158 0.97 10.85 7.19
C ARG A 158 2.37 11.45 7.24
N SER A 159 2.86 11.75 8.44
CA SER A 159 4.18 12.35 8.66
C SER A 159 5.28 11.29 8.69
N CYS A 160 5.00 10.16 9.34
CA CYS A 160 5.82 8.96 9.43
C CYS A 160 5.00 7.76 8.91
N PRO A 161 4.87 7.60 7.57
CA PRO A 161 4.10 6.49 7.01
C PRO A 161 4.73 5.13 7.34
N GLN A 162 3.90 4.20 7.80
CA GLN A 162 4.30 2.82 7.99
C GLN A 162 4.77 2.21 6.66
N PRO A 163 5.91 1.51 6.63
CA PRO A 163 6.38 0.87 5.42
C PRO A 163 5.44 -0.25 4.99
N VAL A 164 5.27 -0.44 3.68
CA VAL A 164 4.32 -1.41 3.13
C VAL A 164 5.08 -2.63 2.58
N PRO A 165 5.10 -3.77 3.29
CA PRO A 165 5.79 -4.97 2.84
C PRO A 165 5.28 -5.43 1.47
N GLY A 166 6.20 -5.83 0.59
CA GLY A 166 5.85 -6.30 -0.76
C GLY A 166 5.62 -5.19 -1.79
N ALA A 167 5.67 -3.91 -1.38
CA ALA A 167 5.49 -2.76 -2.26
C ALA A 167 6.68 -1.79 -2.29
N LEU A 168 7.75 -2.05 -1.53
CA LEU A 168 8.94 -1.19 -1.46
C LEU A 168 9.80 -1.32 -2.74
N LYS A 169 10.49 -0.26 -3.14
CA LYS A 169 11.25 -0.21 -4.40
C LYS A 169 12.73 0.07 -4.20
#